data_AF-A0A9Q4BW25-F1
#
_entry.id   AF-A0A9Q4BW25-F1
#
_cell.length_a   1.000
_cell.length_b   1.000
_cell.length_c   1.000
_cell.angle_alpha   90.00
_cell.angle_beta   90.00
_cell.angle_gamma   90.00
#
_symmetry.space_group_name_H-M   'P 1'
#
loop_
_entity.id
_entity.type
_entity.pdbx_description
1 polymer ?
#
loop_
_entity_poly.entity_id
_entity_poly.type
_entity_poly.pdbx_seq_one_letter_code
_entity_poly.pdbx_strand_id
1 'polypeptide(L)' 'MRKPNKILSLGMLLIGITYILKHFYAGLPDFLEGFMIGLGLALELAGIFGASPAYPKLHSLKTRLLKKLFRQNA' A
#
# COMPACT_ATOMS: atom_id res chain seq x y z
N MET A 1 -19.42 12.09 -3.25
CA MET A 1 -18.20 11.99 -4.08
C MET A 1 -17.15 11.21 -3.30
N ARG A 2 -16.65 10.07 -3.82
CA ARG A 2 -15.58 9.32 -3.15
C ARG A 2 -14.31 10.18 -3.16
N LYS A 3 -13.73 10.45 -1.99
CA LYS A 3 -12.49 11.25 -1.89
C LYS A 3 -11.41 10.61 -2.77
N PRO A 4 -10.63 11.40 -3.53
CA PRO A 4 -9.53 10.87 -4.31
C PRO A 4 -8.52 10.18 -3.39
N ASN A 5 -8.19 8.95 -3.73
CA ASN A 5 -7.29 8.13 -2.94
C ASN A 5 -5.84 8.49 -3.26
N LYS A 6 -5.30 9.46 -2.52
CA LYS A 6 -3.95 9.99 -2.72
C LYS A 6 -2.88 8.90 -2.67
N ILE A 7 -3.09 7.84 -1.88
CA ILE A 7 -2.17 6.71 -1.75
C ILE A 7 -2.12 5.90 -3.04
N LEU A 8 -3.29 5.61 -3.61
CA LEU A 8 -3.41 4.94 -4.90
C LEU A 8 -2.74 5.75 -6.02
N SER A 9 -3.00 7.06 -6.06
CA SER A 9 -2.39 7.97 -7.04
C SER A 9 -0.87 8.01 -6.93
N LEU A 10 -0.32 7.94 -5.71
CA LEU A 10 1.12 7.92 -5.48
C LEU A 10 1.74 6.60 -5.96
N GLY A 11 1.06 5.46 -5.75
CA GLY A 11 1.49 4.15 -6.25
C GLY A 11 1.55 4.10 -7.77
N MET A 12 0.49 4.55 -8.46
CA MET A 12 0.47 4.65 -9.93
C MET A 12 1.58 5.54 -10.48
N LEU A 13 1.81 6.69 -9.84
CA LEU A 13 2.85 7.64 -10.26
C LEU A 13 4.24 7.04 -10.10
N LEU A 14 4.48 6.29 -9.01
CA LEU A 14 5.75 5.62 -8.75
C LEU A 14 6.04 4.50 -9.75
N ILE A 15 5.04 3.66 -10.08
CA ILE A 15 5.16 2.64 -11.13
C ILE A 15 5.41 3.29 -12.50
N GLY A 16 4.66 4.33 -12.84
CA GLY A 16 4.82 5.07 -14.09
C GLY A 16 6.22 5.66 -14.26
N ILE A 17 6.74 6.32 -13.23
CA ILE A 17 8.13 6.81 -13.23
C ILE A 17 9.11 5.67 -13.40
N THR A 18 8.89 4.53 -12.73
CA THR A 18 9.80 3.38 -12.84
C THR A 18 9.89 2.84 -14.27
N TYR A 19 8.76 2.73 -14.97
CA TYR A 19 8.74 2.33 -16.38
C TYR A 19 9.41 3.35 -17.31
N ILE A 20 9.16 4.64 -17.09
CA ILE A 20 9.84 5.72 -17.82
C ILE A 20 11.35 5.63 -17.59
N LEU A 21 11.77 5.49 -16.34
CA LEU A 21 13.18 5.41 -15.97
C LEU A 21 13.84 4.16 -16.57
N LYS A 22 13.18 3.01 -16.57
CA LYS A 22 13.66 1.79 -17.23
C LYS A 22 13.81 1.97 -18.74
N HIS A 23 12.90 2.71 -19.37
CA HIS A 23 12.96 2.96 -20.81
C HIS A 23 14.12 3.89 -21.20
N PHE A 24 14.36 4.95 -20.43
CA PHE A 24 15.43 5.92 -20.71
C PHE A 24 16.80 5.51 -20.14
N TYR A 25 16.82 4.76 -19.05
CA TYR A 25 18.01 4.22 -18.41
C TYR A 25 17.99 2.70 -18.45
N ALA A 26 18.63 2.13 -19.48
CA ALA A 26 18.82 0.69 -19.66
C ALA A 26 19.71 0.04 -18.56
N GLY A 27 20.25 0.83 -17.64
CA GLY A 27 21.11 0.37 -16.55
C GLY A 27 20.48 0.50 -15.16
N LEU A 28 19.14 0.61 -15.06
CA LEU A 28 18.51 0.63 -13.74
C LEU A 28 18.79 -0.72 -13.03
N PRO A 29 19.40 -0.73 -11.84
CA PRO A 29 19.71 -1.98 -11.16
C PRO A 29 18.43 -2.77 -10.89
N ASP A 30 18.44 -4.08 -11.14
CA ASP A 30 17.26 -4.97 -10.98
C ASP A 30 16.65 -4.87 -9.58
N PHE A 31 17.49 -4.68 -8.56
CA PHE A 31 17.03 -4.46 -7.18
C PHE A 31 16.18 -3.19 -7.05
N LEU A 32 16.60 -2.09 -7.68
CA LEU A 32 15.91 -0.81 -7.61
C LEU A 32 14.59 -0.86 -8.37
N GLU A 33 14.57 -1.51 -9.53
CA GLU A 33 13.36 -1.75 -10.30
C GLU A 33 12.34 -2.57 -9.50
N GLY A 34 12.77 -3.73 -8.98
CA GLY A 34 11.93 -4.61 -8.18
C GLY A 34 11.40 -3.93 -6.92
N PHE A 35 12.23 -3.13 -6.25
CA PHE A 35 11.82 -2.35 -5.08
C PHE A 35 10.78 -1.29 -5.42
N MET A 36 10.98 -0.52 -6.50
CA MET A 36 10.05 0.53 -6.90
C MET A 36 8.70 -0.04 -7.36
N ILE A 37 8.72 -1.10 -8.18
CA ILE A 37 7.48 -1.79 -8.59
C ILE A 37 6.76 -2.39 -7.37
N GLY A 38 7.50 -3.07 -6.48
CA GLY A 38 6.95 -3.66 -5.27
C GLY A 38 6.33 -2.63 -4.33
N LEU A 39 7.01 -1.49 -4.12
CA LEU A 39 6.51 -0.40 -3.30
C LEU A 39 5.27 0.28 -3.92
N GLY A 40 5.28 0.49 -5.24
CA GLY A 40 4.14 1.03 -5.97
C GLY A 40 2.89 0.16 -5.84
N LEU A 41 3.05 -1.16 -6.03
CA LEU A 41 1.97 -2.13 -5.83
C LEU A 41 1.49 -2.17 -4.38
N ALA A 42 2.40 -2.13 -3.41
CA ALA A 42 2.03 -2.09 -1.99
C ALA A 42 1.21 -0.84 -1.65
N LEU A 43 1.57 0.32 -2.20
CA LEU A 43 0.82 1.57 -2.05
C LEU A 43 -0.56 1.49 -2.71
N GLU A 44 -0.67 0.93 -3.92
CA GLU A 44 -1.96 0.72 -4.57
C GLU A 44 -2.87 -0.19 -3.75
N LEU A 45 -2.36 -1.33 -3.28
CA LEU A 45 -3.11 -2.25 -2.42
C LEU A 45 -3.51 -1.55 -1.11
N ALA A 46 -2.59 -0.84 -0.45
CA ALA A 46 -2.91 -0.07 0.76
C ALA A 46 -4.00 0.97 0.51
N GLY A 47 -3.97 1.64 -0.65
CA GLY A 47 -5.01 2.54 -1.10
C GLY A 47 -6.36 1.81 -1.25
N ILE A 48 -6.41 0.73 -2.01
CA ILE A 48 -7.64 -0.05 -2.28
C ILE A 48 -8.24 -0.60 -0.99
N PHE A 49 -7.42 -1.23 -0.15
CA PHE A 49 -7.85 -1.82 1.11
C PHE A 49 -8.21 -0.74 2.14
N GLY A 50 -7.49 0.37 2.20
CA GLY A 50 -7.77 1.48 3.11
C GLY A 50 -9.05 2.26 2.73
N ALA A 51 -9.36 2.34 1.44
CA ALA A 51 -10.61 2.93 0.94
C ALA A 51 -11.79 1.94 0.96
N SER A 52 -11.53 0.66 1.24
CA SER A 52 -12.57 -0.36 1.31
C SER A 52 -13.48 -0.11 2.51
N PRO A 53 -14.81 -0.15 2.35
CA PRO A 53 -15.75 -0.06 3.47
C PRO A 53 -15.60 -1.21 4.49
N ALA A 54 -14.84 -2.26 4.17
CA ALA A 54 -14.47 -3.32 5.10
C ALA A 54 -13.32 -2.95 6.07
N TYR A 55 -12.54 -1.91 5.78
CA TYR A 55 -11.42 -1.46 6.62
C TYR A 55 -11.80 -1.12 8.07
N PRO A 56 -12.85 -0.32 8.36
CA PRO A 56 -13.25 -0.05 9.73
C PRO A 56 -13.71 -1.31 10.49
N LYS A 57 -14.25 -2.30 9.79
CA LYS A 57 -14.62 -3.61 10.39
C LYS A 57 -13.37 -4.42 10.75
N LEU A 58 -12.38 -4.45 9.87
CA LEU A 58 -11.08 -5.10 10.14
C LEU A 58 -10.32 -4.44 11.28
N HIS A 59 -10.30 -3.11 11.31
CA HIS A 59 -9.63 -2.33 12.36
C HIS A 59 -10.26 -2.58 13.73
N SER A 60 -11.59 -2.52 13.84
CA SER A 60 -12.32 -2.77 15.09
C SER A 60 -12.19 -4.21 15.59
N LEU A 61 -12.08 -5.18 14.67
CA LEU A 61 -11.88 -6.59 15.00
C LEU A 61 -10.45 -6.84 15.53
N LYS A 62 -9.41 -6.25 14.90
CA LYS A 62 -8.04 -6.26 15.42
C LYS A 62 -7.94 -5.66 16.82
N THR A 63 -8.56 -4.49 17.05
CA THR A 63 -8.52 -3.83 18.38
C THR A 63 -9.25 -4.64 19.44
N ARG A 64 -10.38 -5.29 19.10
CA ARG A 64 -11.07 -6.21 20.01
C ARG A 64 -10.23 -7.44 20.38
N LEU A 65 -9.57 -8.06 19.40
CA LEU A 65 -8.71 -9.22 19.64
C LEU A 65 -7.50 -8.86 20.51
N LEU A 66 -6.83 -7.74 20.21
CA LEU A 66 -5.69 -7.26 21.02
C LEU A 66 -6.12 -6.92 22.45
N LYS A 67 -7.26 -6.23 22.63
CA LYS A 67 -7.81 -6.01 23.98
C LYS A 67 -8.13 -7.32 24.68
N LYS A 68 -8.68 -8.32 23.99
CA LYS A 68 -9.02 -9.61 24.60
C LYS A 68 -7.77 -10.38 25.05
N LEU A 69 -6.71 -10.35 24.25
CA LEU A 69 -5.42 -10.96 24.57
C LEU A 69 -4.72 -10.24 25.73
N PHE A 70 -4.65 -8.91 25.70
CA PHE A 70 -4.03 -8.14 26.80
C PHE A 70 -4.83 -8.20 28.11
N ARG A 71 -6.15 -8.36 28.05
CA ARG A 71 -7.00 -8.50 29.24
C ARG A 71 -7.03 -9.93 29.81
N GLN A 72 -6.51 -10.93 29.10
CA GLN A 72 -6.32 -12.29 29.62
C GLN A 72 -4.94 -12.48 30.29
N ASN A 73 -4.01 -11.53 30.11
CA ASN A 73 -2.67 -11.55 30.69
C ASN A 73 -2.50 -10.58 31.88
N ALA A 74 -3.60 -10.08 32.46
CA ALA A 74 -3.63 -9.25 33.67
C ALA A 74 -4.64 -9.85 34.65
#